data_AF-A0AAW1WZG8-F1
#
_entry.id   AF-A0AAW1WZG8-F1
#
_cell.length_a   1.000
_cell.length_b   1.000
_cell.length_c   1.000
_cell.angle_alpha   90.00
_cell.angle_beta   90.00
_cell.angle_gamma   90.00
#
_symmetry.space_group_name_H-M   'P 1'
#
loop_
_entity.id
_entity.type
_entity.pdbx_description
1 polymer ?
#
loop_
_entity_poly.entity_id
_entity_poly.type
_entity_poly.pdbx_seq_one_letter_code
_entity_poly.pdbx_strand_id
1 'polypeptide(L)'
;MEAGAVTATTKPLINALSEKCKQAMVLWLEGFRQACCLHRVLILCHRSTRLMIRTGQCFLLNGFIFLGSIVFLNSFIIPALYWILPDRCAEFSSQEFCSFPGIWKFYSFLRLGLIQLFYVTWFYPLYVFSFILSNIWYNDIANYGFSAMGRPEINKLDPVRKNDASTLQNVAGMERPTDLGRVMIGIGEQVYSVLLLSCFFLEVYVTGFIPYVGKALNFLLLSWMYAYYCFEYKWNFSEVRLEKRLDFFESNWAFFAGFGSPCVLPLFFFSPLVSYGCMAILFPLFVLTATGSEAEQVISSRRINWGDASFGRLQIFKAADSLS
;
A
#
# COMPACT_ATOMS: atom_id res chain seq x y z
N MET A 1 26.64 -31.90 36.22
CA MET A 1 27.13 -30.51 36.18
C MET A 1 26.78 -29.78 34.88
N GLU A 2 26.32 -30.47 33.83
CA GLU A 2 25.95 -29.87 32.53
C GLU A 2 24.57 -29.18 32.50
N ALA A 3 23.60 -29.60 33.32
CA ALA A 3 22.26 -28.97 33.34
C ALA A 3 22.28 -27.51 33.84
N GLY A 4 23.21 -27.15 34.74
CA GLY A 4 23.35 -25.79 35.27
C GLY A 4 23.99 -24.80 34.29
N ALA A 5 24.86 -25.30 33.39
CA ALA A 5 25.56 -24.48 32.40
C ALA A 5 24.62 -24.08 31.24
N VAL A 6 23.70 -24.97 30.82
CA VAL A 6 22.70 -24.69 29.78
C VAL A 6 21.66 -23.65 30.25
N THR A 7 21.28 -23.67 31.53
CA THR A 7 20.36 -22.68 32.12
C THR A 7 20.99 -21.29 32.32
N ALA A 8 22.32 -21.20 32.44
CA ALA A 8 23.03 -19.93 32.64
C ALA A 8 23.18 -19.14 31.34
N THR A 9 23.31 -19.81 30.20
CA THR A 9 23.45 -19.19 28.86
C THR A 9 22.12 -18.87 28.18
N THR A 10 21.04 -19.57 28.53
CA THR A 10 19.70 -19.33 27.95
C THR A 10 19.02 -18.06 28.49
N LYS A 11 19.16 -17.75 29.79
CA LYS A 11 18.59 -16.53 30.39
C LYS A 11 19.01 -15.21 29.72
N PRO A 12 20.31 -14.95 29.47
CA PRO A 12 20.73 -13.71 28.80
C PRO A 12 20.26 -13.65 27.34
N LEU A 13 20.19 -14.79 26.63
CA LEU A 13 19.67 -14.85 25.27
C LEU A 13 18.16 -14.54 25.22
N ILE A 14 17.37 -15.12 26.13
CA ILE A 14 15.93 -14.86 26.24
C ILE A 14 15.66 -13.40 26.58
N ASN A 15 16.44 -12.82 27.49
CA ASN A 15 16.34 -11.40 27.84
C ASN A 15 16.69 -10.49 26.65
N ALA A 16 17.76 -10.80 25.92
CA ALA A 16 18.14 -10.05 24.71
C ALA A 16 17.08 -10.14 23.61
N LEU A 17 16.48 -11.31 23.39
CA LEU A 17 15.38 -11.51 22.45
C LEU A 17 14.12 -10.75 22.88
N SER A 18 13.79 -10.77 24.18
CA SER A 18 12.65 -10.04 24.72
C SER A 18 12.82 -8.54 24.54
N GLU A 19 14.01 -7.99 24.78
CA GLU A 19 14.27 -6.56 24.58
C GLU A 19 14.18 -6.17 23.09
N LYS A 20 14.74 -6.98 22.18
CA LYS A 20 14.57 -6.76 20.74
C LYS A 20 13.10 -6.80 20.32
N CYS A 21 12.32 -7.74 20.86
CA CYS A 21 10.89 -7.85 20.58
C CYS A 21 10.11 -6.62 21.08
N LYS A 22 10.39 -6.15 22.30
CA LYS A 22 9.78 -4.92 22.85
C LYS A 22 10.09 -3.71 21.99
N GLN A 23 11.35 -3.53 21.60
CA GLN A 23 11.75 -2.42 20.75
C GLN A 23 11.08 -2.51 19.36
N ALA A 24 10.93 -3.71 18.79
CA ALA A 24 10.26 -3.91 17.50
C ALA A 24 8.79 -3.54 17.60
N MET A 25 8.13 -3.96 18.68
CA MET A 25 6.74 -3.63 18.97
C MET A 25 6.55 -2.12 19.13
N VAL A 26 7.48 -1.40 19.77
CA VAL A 26 7.43 0.06 19.89
C VAL A 26 7.56 0.74 18.52
N LEU A 27 8.49 0.31 17.68
CA LEU A 27 8.61 0.83 16.31
C LEU A 27 7.37 0.55 15.47
N TRP A 28 6.81 -0.66 15.59
CA TRP A 28 5.58 -1.05 14.91
C TRP A 28 4.41 -0.18 15.34
N LEU A 29 4.23 0.04 16.65
CA LEU A 29 3.17 0.91 17.17
C LEU A 29 3.32 2.36 16.71
N GLU A 30 4.56 2.85 16.62
CA GLU A 30 4.83 4.18 16.11
C GLU A 30 4.51 4.27 14.61
N GLY A 31 4.92 3.29 13.81
CA GLY A 31 4.54 3.20 12.40
C GLY A 31 3.03 3.17 12.20
N PHE A 32 2.32 2.33 12.97
CA PHE A 32 0.86 2.24 12.98
C PHE A 32 0.22 3.60 13.31
N ARG A 33 0.71 4.26 14.35
CA ARG A 33 0.24 5.60 14.75
C ARG A 33 0.46 6.62 13.64
N GLN A 34 1.61 6.62 12.97
CA GLN A 34 1.89 7.53 11.86
C GLN A 34 0.94 7.30 10.68
N ALA A 35 0.61 6.04 10.37
CA ALA A 35 -0.36 5.71 9.34
C ALA A 35 -1.78 6.18 9.68
N CYS A 36 -2.21 6.05 10.94
CA CYS A 36 -3.52 6.49 11.40
C CYS A 36 -3.65 8.01 11.59
N CYS A 37 -2.58 8.79 11.42
CA CYS A 37 -2.59 10.26 11.54
C CYS A 37 -3.26 10.96 10.33
N LEU A 38 -4.51 10.59 10.00
CA LEU A 38 -5.27 11.10 8.85
C LEU A 38 -5.56 12.61 8.92
N HIS A 39 -5.45 13.23 10.10
CA HIS A 39 -5.57 14.69 10.24
C HIS A 39 -4.59 15.45 9.33
N ARG A 40 -3.41 14.88 9.06
CA ARG A 40 -2.42 15.46 8.13
C ARG A 40 -2.95 15.53 6.71
N VAL A 41 -3.71 14.53 6.29
CA VAL A 41 -4.33 14.50 4.97
C VAL A 41 -5.32 15.65 4.82
N LEU A 42 -6.15 15.88 5.84
CA LEU A 42 -7.09 17.00 5.84
C LEU A 42 -6.38 18.36 5.73
N ILE A 43 -5.29 18.54 6.47
CA ILE A 43 -4.47 19.75 6.41
C ILE A 43 -3.87 19.95 5.00
N LEU A 44 -3.31 18.90 4.40
CA LEU A 44 -2.74 18.97 3.05
C LEU A 44 -3.82 19.26 1.99
N CYS A 45 -4.97 18.58 2.07
CA CYS A 45 -6.10 18.83 1.18
C CYS A 45 -6.62 20.27 1.29
N HIS A 46 -6.68 20.82 2.50
CA HIS A 46 -7.06 22.22 2.70
C HIS A 46 -6.03 23.20 2.10
N ARG A 47 -4.75 22.84 2.07
CA ARG A 47 -3.68 23.68 1.48
C ARG A 47 -3.65 23.64 -0.05
N SER A 48 -4.22 22.63 -0.69
CA SER A 48 -4.19 22.48 -2.14
C SER A 48 -5.54 22.04 -2.69
N THR A 49 -6.22 22.95 -3.37
CA THR A 49 -7.49 22.67 -4.04
C THR A 49 -7.36 21.56 -5.08
N ARG A 50 -6.23 21.49 -5.79
CA ARG A 50 -5.96 20.43 -6.78
C ARG A 50 -5.85 19.06 -6.11
N LEU A 51 -5.17 19.00 -4.96
CA LEU A 51 -5.11 17.78 -4.16
C LEU A 51 -6.50 17.35 -3.70
N MET A 52 -7.27 18.27 -3.11
CA MET A 52 -8.63 18.01 -2.64
C MET A 52 -9.53 17.45 -3.76
N ILE A 53 -9.48 18.04 -4.96
CA ILE A 53 -10.26 17.58 -6.12
C ILE A 53 -9.87 16.15 -6.50
N ARG A 54 -8.57 15.83 -6.60
CA ARG A 54 -8.11 14.49 -6.97
C ARG A 54 -8.45 13.45 -5.91
N THR A 55 -8.24 13.77 -4.64
CA THR A 55 -8.67 12.89 -3.53
C THR A 55 -10.17 12.68 -3.57
N GLY A 56 -10.97 13.73 -3.78
CA GLY A 56 -12.42 13.63 -3.92
C GLY A 56 -12.86 12.75 -5.10
N GLN A 57 -12.23 12.88 -6.27
CA GLN A 57 -12.47 12.02 -7.44
C GLN A 57 -12.22 10.55 -7.13
N CYS A 58 -11.12 10.26 -6.42
CA CYS A 58 -10.80 8.90 -6.00
C CYS A 58 -11.85 8.32 -5.05
N PHE A 59 -12.31 9.10 -4.06
CA PHE A 59 -13.36 8.69 -3.13
C PHE A 59 -14.72 8.50 -3.83
N LEU A 60 -15.05 9.38 -4.78
CA LEU A 60 -16.27 9.26 -5.56
C LEU A 60 -16.27 7.98 -6.38
N LEU A 61 -15.18 7.70 -7.11
CA LEU A 61 -15.10 6.52 -7.97
C LEU A 61 -15.03 5.22 -7.16
N ASN A 62 -14.11 5.11 -6.21
CA ASN A 62 -13.87 3.88 -5.47
C ASN A 62 -14.84 3.66 -4.31
N GLY A 63 -15.19 4.73 -3.60
CA GLY A 63 -16.10 4.65 -2.45
C GLY A 63 -17.55 4.68 -2.89
N PHE A 64 -17.97 5.76 -3.55
CA PHE A 64 -19.38 5.94 -3.85
C PHE A 64 -19.83 5.05 -5.02
N ILE A 65 -19.14 5.08 -6.16
CA ILE A 65 -19.57 4.34 -7.35
C ILE A 65 -19.25 2.85 -7.18
N PHE A 66 -18.00 2.48 -6.91
CA PHE A 66 -17.59 1.08 -6.86
C PHE A 66 -18.10 0.34 -5.63
N LEU A 67 -17.73 0.75 -4.40
CA LEU A 67 -18.25 0.09 -3.18
C LEU A 67 -19.76 0.27 -3.05
N GLY A 68 -20.31 1.45 -3.39
CA GLY A 68 -21.75 1.66 -3.39
C GLY A 68 -22.49 0.74 -4.35
N SER A 69 -21.94 0.43 -5.53
CA SER A 69 -22.52 -0.58 -6.44
C SER A 69 -22.55 -1.97 -5.81
N ILE A 70 -21.53 -2.36 -5.04
CA ILE A 70 -21.51 -3.65 -4.33
C ILE A 70 -22.60 -3.70 -3.26
N VAL A 71 -22.71 -2.63 -2.47
CA VAL A 71 -23.77 -2.52 -1.45
C VAL A 71 -25.15 -2.55 -2.11
N PHE A 72 -25.32 -1.87 -3.24
CA PHE A 72 -26.57 -1.86 -3.99
C PHE A 72 -26.95 -3.25 -4.52
N LEU A 73 -25.99 -3.97 -5.13
CA LEU A 73 -26.21 -5.34 -5.58
C LEU A 73 -26.66 -6.24 -4.41
N ASN A 74 -25.91 -6.23 -3.31
CA ASN A 74 -26.16 -7.13 -2.18
C ASN A 74 -27.43 -6.79 -1.39
N SER A 75 -27.75 -5.50 -1.27
CA SER A 75 -28.85 -5.04 -0.39
C SER A 75 -30.18 -4.89 -1.13
N PHE A 76 -30.17 -4.68 -2.44
CA PHE A 76 -31.39 -4.43 -3.22
C PHE A 76 -31.58 -5.44 -4.33
N ILE A 77 -30.61 -5.59 -5.23
CA ILE A 77 -30.78 -6.42 -6.43
C ILE A 77 -30.88 -7.90 -6.08
N ILE A 78 -29.98 -8.43 -5.25
CA ILE A 78 -30.01 -9.84 -4.86
C ILE A 78 -31.31 -10.18 -4.12
N PRO A 79 -31.74 -9.42 -3.08
CA PRO A 79 -33.03 -9.65 -2.44
C PRO A 79 -34.22 -9.57 -3.41
N ALA A 80 -34.23 -8.59 -4.32
CA ALA A 80 -35.27 -8.47 -5.34
C ALA A 80 -35.30 -9.70 -6.28
N LEU A 81 -34.14 -10.21 -6.68
CA LEU A 81 -34.05 -11.44 -7.48
C LEU A 81 -34.55 -12.66 -6.71
N TYR A 82 -34.26 -12.79 -5.42
CA TYR A 82 -34.84 -13.86 -4.59
C TYR A 82 -36.35 -13.72 -4.39
N TRP A 83 -36.87 -12.49 -4.41
CA TRP A 83 -38.31 -12.24 -4.33
C TRP A 83 -39.04 -12.59 -5.63
N ILE A 84 -38.46 -12.23 -6.79
CA ILE A 84 -39.02 -12.52 -8.13
C ILE A 84 -38.81 -14.00 -8.51
N LEU A 85 -37.66 -14.57 -8.17
CA LEU A 85 -37.26 -15.96 -8.44
C LEU A 85 -36.97 -16.67 -7.11
N PRO A 86 -38.00 -17.12 -6.38
CA PRO A 86 -37.84 -17.72 -5.06
C PRO A 86 -37.18 -19.11 -5.11
N ASP A 87 -36.62 -19.53 -3.97
CA ASP A 87 -35.98 -20.85 -3.79
C ASP A 87 -36.93 -21.95 -3.35
N ARG A 88 -38.10 -21.56 -2.82
CA ARG A 88 -39.08 -22.46 -2.23
C ARG A 88 -40.48 -22.05 -2.64
N CYS A 89 -41.36 -23.04 -2.69
CA CYS A 89 -42.80 -22.81 -2.76
C CYS A 89 -43.21 -21.98 -1.52
N ALA A 90 -43.97 -20.91 -1.72
CA ALA A 90 -44.56 -20.18 -0.61
C ALA A 90 -45.48 -21.14 0.16
N GLU A 91 -45.33 -21.22 1.48
CA GLU A 91 -46.15 -22.09 2.37
C GLU A 91 -47.66 -21.78 2.30
N PHE A 92 -48.05 -20.70 1.61
CA PHE A 92 -49.41 -20.17 1.56
C PHE A 92 -50.24 -20.58 0.32
N SER A 93 -49.64 -21.17 -0.72
CA SER A 93 -50.37 -21.54 -1.94
C SER A 93 -50.49 -23.05 -2.08
N SER A 94 -51.70 -23.52 -2.38
CA SER A 94 -52.11 -24.91 -2.55
C SER A 94 -51.08 -25.83 -3.22
N GLN A 95 -50.93 -27.01 -2.61
CA GLN A 95 -49.95 -28.08 -2.80
C GLN A 95 -49.77 -28.62 -4.24
N GLU A 96 -50.53 -28.14 -5.24
CA GLU A 96 -50.49 -28.62 -6.62
C GLU A 96 -49.34 -28.01 -7.46
N PHE A 97 -48.94 -26.76 -7.19
CA PHE A 97 -47.88 -26.08 -7.97
C PHE A 97 -46.44 -26.45 -7.56
N CYS A 98 -46.24 -27.14 -6.44
CA CYS A 98 -44.89 -27.51 -5.96
C CYS A 98 -44.35 -28.81 -6.58
N SER A 99 -45.06 -29.39 -7.54
CA SER A 99 -44.80 -30.71 -8.12
C SER A 99 -43.72 -30.73 -9.22
N PHE A 100 -43.13 -29.59 -9.58
CA PHE A 100 -42.16 -29.47 -10.67
C PHE A 100 -40.76 -29.04 -10.18
N PRO A 101 -39.89 -29.99 -9.81
CA PRO A 101 -38.49 -29.72 -9.43
C PRO A 101 -37.69 -28.96 -10.49
N GLY A 102 -38.10 -29.03 -11.76
CA GLY A 102 -37.43 -28.35 -12.87
C GLY A 102 -37.54 -26.82 -12.84
N ILE A 103 -38.65 -26.27 -12.33
CA ILE A 103 -38.91 -24.82 -12.32
C ILE A 103 -37.95 -24.12 -11.35
N TRP A 104 -37.80 -24.68 -10.14
CA TRP A 104 -36.89 -24.14 -9.12
C TRP A 104 -35.42 -24.19 -9.54
N LYS A 105 -35.02 -25.27 -10.24
CA LYS A 105 -33.69 -25.37 -10.85
C LYS A 105 -33.49 -24.30 -11.93
N PHE A 106 -34.50 -24.07 -12.77
CA PHE A 106 -34.47 -23.02 -13.78
C PHE A 106 -34.39 -21.62 -13.17
N TYR A 107 -35.14 -21.33 -12.09
CA TYR A 107 -35.08 -20.07 -11.36
C TYR A 107 -33.71 -19.83 -10.72
N SER A 108 -33.15 -20.84 -10.07
CA SER A 108 -31.79 -20.76 -9.54
C SER A 108 -30.76 -20.51 -10.64
N PHE A 109 -30.88 -21.17 -11.79
CA PHE A 109 -30.00 -20.95 -12.94
C PHE A 109 -30.13 -19.53 -13.48
N LEU A 110 -31.35 -19.04 -13.68
CA LEU A 110 -31.62 -17.70 -14.19
C LEU A 110 -31.11 -16.62 -13.23
N ARG A 111 -31.33 -16.78 -11.92
CA ARG A 111 -30.81 -15.85 -10.90
C ARG A 111 -29.28 -15.82 -10.90
N LEU A 112 -28.62 -16.98 -10.93
CA LEU A 112 -27.17 -17.04 -11.03
C LEU A 112 -26.69 -16.36 -12.32
N GLY A 113 -27.34 -16.62 -13.46
CA GLY A 113 -27.03 -15.99 -14.74
C GLY A 113 -27.17 -14.47 -14.72
N LEU A 114 -28.24 -13.94 -14.14
CA LEU A 114 -28.47 -12.50 -14.01
C LEU A 114 -27.44 -11.82 -13.10
N ILE A 115 -27.10 -12.45 -11.97
CA ILE A 115 -26.04 -11.96 -11.08
C ILE A 115 -24.70 -11.96 -11.82
N GLN A 116 -24.35 -13.05 -12.49
CA GLN A 116 -23.09 -13.14 -13.25
C GLN A 116 -23.02 -12.11 -14.38
N LEU A 117 -24.14 -11.87 -15.08
CA LEU A 117 -24.21 -10.82 -16.09
C LEU A 117 -23.90 -9.44 -15.49
N PHE A 118 -24.44 -9.14 -14.31
CA PHE A 118 -24.11 -7.90 -13.60
C PHE A 118 -22.63 -7.81 -13.23
N TYR A 119 -22.01 -8.88 -12.76
CA TYR A 119 -20.57 -8.90 -12.51
C TYR A 119 -19.76 -8.61 -13.77
N VAL A 120 -20.00 -9.35 -14.84
CA VAL A 120 -19.21 -9.24 -16.09
C VAL A 120 -19.43 -7.90 -16.78
N THR A 121 -20.65 -7.37 -16.79
CA THR A 121 -20.97 -6.14 -17.55
C THR A 121 -20.78 -4.86 -16.75
N TRP A 122 -20.89 -4.91 -15.42
CA TRP A 122 -20.73 -3.75 -14.55
C TRP A 122 -19.41 -3.77 -13.80
N PHE A 123 -19.20 -4.76 -12.92
CA PHE A 123 -18.06 -4.74 -12.00
C PHE A 123 -16.71 -4.94 -12.68
N TYR A 124 -16.60 -5.80 -13.69
CA TYR A 124 -15.32 -6.02 -14.38
C TYR A 124 -14.87 -4.75 -15.14
N PRO A 125 -15.70 -4.13 -16.01
CA PRO A 125 -15.35 -2.86 -16.63
C PRO A 125 -15.07 -1.76 -15.61
N LEU A 126 -15.93 -1.63 -14.60
CA LEU A 126 -15.76 -0.61 -13.57
C LEU A 126 -14.46 -0.80 -12.78
N TYR A 127 -14.08 -2.04 -12.48
CA TYR A 127 -12.80 -2.36 -11.85
C TYR A 127 -11.62 -1.94 -12.74
N VAL A 128 -11.64 -2.29 -14.02
CA VAL A 128 -10.56 -1.92 -14.96
C VAL A 128 -10.43 -0.40 -15.07
N PHE A 129 -11.54 0.32 -15.28
CA PHE A 129 -11.53 1.77 -15.34
C PHE A 129 -11.05 2.40 -14.03
N SER A 130 -11.53 1.87 -12.90
CA SER A 130 -11.11 2.38 -11.60
C SER A 130 -9.63 2.16 -11.34
N PHE A 131 -9.11 0.98 -11.69
CA PHE A 131 -7.68 0.69 -11.56
C PHE A 131 -6.83 1.66 -12.37
N ILE A 132 -7.16 1.89 -13.65
CA ILE A 132 -6.40 2.80 -14.53
C ILE A 132 -6.45 4.24 -14.00
N LEU A 133 -7.66 4.76 -13.71
CA LEU A 133 -7.84 6.14 -13.25
C LEU A 133 -7.19 6.36 -11.89
N SER A 134 -7.32 5.39 -10.98
CA SER A 134 -6.74 5.49 -9.65
C SER A 134 -5.21 5.55 -9.72
N ASN A 135 -4.56 4.74 -10.56
CA ASN A 135 -3.10 4.82 -10.76
C ASN A 135 -2.63 6.21 -11.24
N ILE A 136 -3.38 6.82 -12.17
CA ILE A 136 -3.07 8.18 -12.65
C ILE A 136 -3.27 9.19 -11.51
N TRP A 137 -4.40 9.10 -10.79
CA TRP A 137 -4.71 10.03 -9.72
C TRP A 137 -3.79 9.90 -8.52
N TYR A 138 -3.27 8.71 -8.20
CA TYR A 138 -2.30 8.52 -7.11
C TYR A 138 -1.01 9.28 -7.36
N ASN A 139 -0.51 9.27 -8.60
CA ASN A 139 0.66 10.05 -9.00
C ASN A 139 0.40 11.56 -8.85
N ASP A 140 -0.75 12.04 -9.32
CA ASP A 140 -1.17 13.45 -9.16
C ASP A 140 -1.29 13.84 -7.68
N ILE A 141 -1.93 12.99 -6.87
CA ILE A 141 -2.14 13.19 -5.42
C ILE A 141 -0.80 13.29 -4.70
N ALA A 142 0.13 12.39 -5.00
CA ALA A 142 1.45 12.39 -4.40
C ALA A 142 2.23 13.67 -4.75
N ASN A 143 2.19 14.08 -6.02
CA ASN A 143 2.83 15.31 -6.49
C ASN A 143 2.26 16.54 -5.79
N TYR A 144 0.93 16.72 -5.80
CA TYR A 144 0.29 17.86 -5.14
C TYR A 144 0.47 17.84 -3.62
N GLY A 145 0.49 16.65 -2.99
CA GLY A 145 0.76 16.48 -1.58
C GLY A 145 2.17 16.91 -1.20
N PHE A 146 3.15 16.55 -2.02
CA PHE A 146 4.55 16.96 -1.82
C PHE A 146 4.71 18.47 -1.98
N SER A 147 4.15 19.06 -3.05
CA SER A 147 4.17 20.52 -3.23
C SER A 147 3.48 21.28 -2.09
N ALA A 148 2.36 20.77 -1.57
CA ALA A 148 1.61 21.39 -0.47
C ALA A 148 2.30 21.31 0.90
N MET A 149 3.24 20.38 1.07
CA MET A 149 4.05 20.28 2.28
C MET A 149 5.06 21.44 2.41
N GLY A 150 5.40 22.10 1.29
CA GLY A 150 6.28 23.27 1.30
C GLY A 150 7.75 22.96 1.57
N ARG A 151 8.20 21.71 1.36
CA ARG A 151 9.65 21.45 1.28
C ARG A 151 10.17 22.08 -0.02
N PRO A 152 11.33 22.76 0.01
CA PRO A 152 11.88 23.36 -1.20
C PRO A 152 12.08 22.27 -2.26
N GLU A 153 11.47 22.44 -3.43
CA GLU A 153 11.85 21.72 -4.65
C GLU A 153 13.33 22.07 -4.91
N ILE A 154 14.25 21.22 -4.46
CA ILE A 154 15.63 21.30 -4.90
C ILE A 154 15.60 20.86 -6.37
N ASN A 155 15.72 21.85 -7.26
CA ASN A 155 15.85 21.73 -8.72
C ASN A 155 14.56 21.66 -9.55
N LYS A 156 13.84 22.79 -9.61
CA LYS A 156 13.40 23.30 -10.92
C LYS A 156 14.14 24.59 -11.19
N LEU A 157 15.03 24.51 -12.17
CA LEU A 157 15.83 25.56 -12.78
C LEU A 157 15.18 26.96 -12.68
N ASP A 158 15.72 27.82 -11.81
CA ASP A 158 15.47 29.26 -11.86
C ASP A 158 16.03 29.81 -13.19
N PRO A 159 15.20 30.40 -14.08
CA PRO A 159 15.71 31.05 -15.29
C PRO A 159 16.17 32.49 -15.05
N VAL A 160 16.38 32.93 -13.80
CA VAL A 160 16.67 34.34 -13.46
C VAL A 160 17.97 34.46 -12.66
N ARG A 161 19.09 34.01 -13.25
CA ARG A 161 20.42 34.59 -12.98
C ARG A 161 21.44 34.31 -14.07
N LYS A 162 21.05 34.49 -15.34
CA LYS A 162 22.02 34.89 -16.36
C LYS A 162 22.33 36.36 -16.10
N ASN A 163 23.48 36.66 -15.48
CA ASN A 163 24.32 37.79 -15.88
C ASN A 163 25.62 37.98 -15.09
N ASP A 164 25.85 37.32 -13.95
CA ASP A 164 27.04 37.64 -13.14
C ASP A 164 27.97 36.45 -12.91
N ALA A 165 28.46 35.83 -13.99
CA ALA A 165 29.57 34.87 -13.88
C ALA A 165 30.36 34.66 -15.20
N SER A 166 30.39 35.66 -16.09
CA SER A 166 31.29 35.66 -17.25
C SER A 166 32.68 36.19 -16.85
N THR A 167 33.33 35.64 -15.82
CA THR A 167 34.72 36.01 -15.49
C THR A 167 35.46 34.98 -14.63
N LEU A 168 35.36 33.68 -14.93
CA LEU A 168 36.32 32.65 -14.46
C LEU A 168 36.24 31.42 -15.38
N GLN A 169 36.33 31.67 -16.70
CA GLN A 169 36.72 30.63 -17.64
C GLN A 169 38.24 30.53 -17.61
N ASN A 170 38.74 29.28 -17.61
CA ASN A 170 40.14 28.84 -17.63
C ASN A 170 40.68 28.46 -16.25
N VAL A 171 40.47 27.20 -15.86
CA VAL A 171 41.52 26.22 -15.50
C VAL A 171 40.86 24.87 -15.16
N ALA A 172 41.42 23.81 -15.77
CA ALA A 172 41.30 22.38 -15.46
C ALA A 172 39.97 21.67 -15.74
N GLY A 173 40.04 20.76 -16.73
CA GLY A 173 38.98 19.82 -17.07
C GLY A 173 38.77 18.75 -16.00
N MET A 174 37.49 18.43 -15.80
CA MET A 174 37.03 17.13 -15.33
C MET A 174 35.62 16.98 -15.90
N GLU A 175 35.44 15.94 -16.71
CA GLU A 175 34.21 15.63 -17.43
C GLU A 175 33.02 15.58 -16.47
N ARG A 176 32.01 16.44 -16.69
CA ARG A 176 30.70 16.25 -16.08
C ARG A 176 30.03 15.09 -16.82
N PRO A 177 29.67 13.97 -16.16
CA PRO A 177 28.84 12.98 -16.82
C PRO A 177 27.44 13.56 -17.00
N THR A 178 27.18 13.93 -18.26
CA THR A 178 25.95 13.72 -19.02
C THR A 178 24.61 13.81 -18.27
N ASP A 179 23.84 14.85 -18.59
CA ASP A 179 22.41 14.98 -18.31
C ASP A 179 21.64 13.68 -18.66
N LEU A 180 22.02 13.04 -19.77
CA LEU A 180 21.54 11.71 -20.19
C LEU A 180 21.92 10.58 -19.23
N GLY A 181 23.11 10.61 -18.63
CA GLY A 181 23.57 9.61 -17.66
C GLY A 181 22.74 9.67 -16.37
N ARG A 182 22.40 10.87 -15.91
CA ARG A 182 21.49 11.07 -14.77
C ARG A 182 20.08 10.56 -15.08
N VAL A 183 19.55 10.84 -16.26
CA VAL A 183 18.24 10.34 -16.71
C VAL A 183 18.25 8.81 -16.81
N MET A 184 19.30 8.22 -17.40
CA MET A 184 19.43 6.77 -17.54
C MET A 184 19.53 6.05 -16.19
N ILE A 185 20.27 6.63 -15.24
CA ILE A 185 20.33 6.12 -13.86
C ILE A 185 18.94 6.19 -13.20
N GLY A 186 18.20 7.30 -13.35
CA GLY A 186 16.85 7.43 -12.79
C GLY A 186 15.84 6.45 -13.40
N ILE A 187 15.91 6.21 -14.73
CA ILE A 187 15.11 5.18 -15.40
C ILE A 187 15.48 3.79 -14.86
N GLY A 188 16.78 3.53 -14.68
CA GLY A 188 17.27 2.28 -14.10
C GLY A 188 16.75 2.03 -12.68
N GLU A 189 16.77 3.04 -11.81
CA GLU A 189 16.23 2.96 -10.45
C GLU A 189 14.71 2.70 -10.44
N GLN A 190 13.97 3.32 -11.36
CA GLN A 190 12.52 3.11 -11.48
C GLN A 190 12.21 1.69 -11.98
N VAL A 191 12.94 1.20 -12.99
CA VAL A 191 12.76 -0.16 -13.50
C VAL A 191 13.14 -1.20 -12.43
N TYR A 192 14.23 -0.98 -11.70
CA TYR A 192 14.62 -1.85 -10.60
C TYR A 192 13.55 -1.85 -9.49
N SER A 193 13.01 -0.68 -9.13
CA SER A 193 11.94 -0.60 -8.13
C SER A 193 10.71 -1.40 -8.59
N VAL A 194 10.32 -1.30 -9.87
CA VAL A 194 9.23 -2.10 -10.44
C VAL A 194 9.54 -3.61 -10.42
N LEU A 195 10.77 -4.01 -10.75
CA LEU A 195 11.18 -5.42 -10.75
C LEU A 195 11.19 -6.01 -9.34
N LEU A 196 11.83 -5.33 -8.39
CA LEU A 196 11.87 -5.71 -6.99
C LEU A 196 10.47 -5.88 -6.41
N LEU A 197 9.57 -4.98 -6.80
CA LEU A 197 8.18 -4.99 -6.35
C LEU A 197 7.34 -6.07 -7.04
N SER A 198 7.65 -6.39 -8.29
CA SER A 198 7.07 -7.54 -9.00
C SER A 198 7.52 -8.86 -8.38
N CYS A 199 8.79 -8.98 -7.99
CA CYS A 199 9.30 -10.12 -7.24
C CYS A 199 8.64 -10.23 -5.86
N PHE A 200 8.47 -9.11 -5.16
CA PHE A 200 7.80 -9.09 -3.87
C PHE A 200 6.31 -9.45 -3.96
N PHE A 201 5.64 -9.04 -5.03
CA PHE A 201 4.26 -9.46 -5.34
C PHE A 201 4.18 -10.97 -5.58
N LEU A 202 5.16 -11.54 -6.30
CA LEU A 202 5.24 -12.98 -6.50
C LEU A 202 5.46 -13.73 -5.18
N GLU A 203 6.31 -13.19 -4.28
CA GLU A 203 6.56 -13.76 -2.95
C GLU A 203 5.29 -13.77 -2.08
N VAL A 204 4.52 -12.68 -2.09
CA VAL A 204 3.20 -12.57 -1.44
C VAL A 204 2.23 -13.61 -2.00
N TYR A 205 2.18 -13.76 -3.33
CA TYR A 205 1.31 -14.74 -3.98
C TYR A 205 1.67 -16.17 -3.57
N VAL A 206 2.96 -16.52 -3.55
CA VAL A 206 3.45 -17.85 -3.19
C VAL A 206 3.21 -18.16 -1.70
N THR A 207 3.46 -17.22 -0.81
CA THR A 207 3.24 -17.41 0.64
C THR A 207 1.76 -17.53 1.01
N GLY A 208 0.85 -17.06 0.16
CA GLY A 208 -0.59 -17.28 0.28
C GLY A 208 -1.02 -18.75 0.26
N PHE A 209 -0.21 -19.65 -0.31
CA PHE A 209 -0.50 -21.09 -0.39
C PHE A 209 -0.05 -21.89 0.85
N ILE A 210 0.69 -21.27 1.79
CA ILE A 210 1.20 -21.96 3.00
C ILE A 210 0.11 -21.93 4.10
N PRO A 211 -0.48 -23.07 4.50
CA PRO A 211 -1.50 -23.08 5.54
C PRO A 211 -0.90 -22.72 6.93
N TYR A 212 -1.73 -22.11 7.79
CA TYR A 212 -1.44 -21.69 9.18
C TYR A 212 -0.40 -20.57 9.37
N VAL A 213 0.87 -20.77 8.97
CA VAL A 213 1.93 -19.75 9.12
C VAL A 213 1.82 -18.67 8.02
N GLY A 214 1.34 -19.05 6.83
CA GLY A 214 1.26 -18.16 5.68
C GLY A 214 0.35 -16.96 5.88
N LYS A 215 -0.70 -17.00 6.71
CA LYS A 215 -1.59 -15.83 6.90
C LYS A 215 -0.90 -14.67 7.60
N ALA A 216 -0.17 -14.94 8.69
CA ALA A 216 0.56 -13.92 9.43
C ALA A 216 1.75 -13.40 8.62
N LEU A 217 2.45 -14.30 7.92
CA LEU A 217 3.54 -13.94 7.02
C LEU A 217 3.04 -13.10 5.84
N ASN A 218 1.94 -13.51 5.20
CA ASN A 218 1.29 -12.77 4.11
C ASN A 218 0.84 -11.38 4.58
N PHE A 219 0.28 -11.27 5.79
CA PHE A 219 -0.04 -9.96 6.38
C PHE A 219 1.18 -9.06 6.53
N LEU A 220 2.30 -9.61 7.04
CA LEU A 220 3.56 -8.86 7.18
C LEU A 220 4.13 -8.45 5.84
N LEU A 221 4.21 -9.37 4.87
CA LEU A 221 4.70 -9.10 3.52
C LEU A 221 3.83 -8.05 2.83
N LEU A 222 2.50 -8.19 2.84
CA LEU A 222 1.59 -7.18 2.31
C LEU A 222 1.77 -5.83 3.01
N SER A 223 1.94 -5.81 4.33
CA SER A 223 2.15 -4.57 5.09
C SER A 223 3.44 -3.87 4.65
N TRP A 224 4.54 -4.62 4.49
CA TRP A 224 5.78 -4.07 3.93
C TRP A 224 5.60 -3.57 2.51
N MET A 225 4.88 -4.32 1.66
CA MET A 225 4.65 -3.95 0.27
C MET A 225 3.97 -2.58 0.20
N TYR A 226 2.83 -2.45 0.89
CA TYR A 226 2.03 -1.23 0.88
C TYR A 226 2.76 -0.05 1.52
N ALA A 227 3.52 -0.29 2.59
CA ALA A 227 4.35 0.75 3.18
C ALA A 227 5.43 1.21 2.20
N TYR A 228 6.16 0.29 1.55
CA TYR A 228 7.18 0.64 0.57
C TYR A 228 6.59 1.46 -0.58
N TYR A 229 5.48 1.01 -1.18
CA TYR A 229 4.78 1.77 -2.22
C TYR A 229 4.42 3.20 -1.78
N CYS A 230 3.86 3.38 -0.58
CA CYS A 230 3.49 4.71 -0.10
C CYS A 230 4.70 5.63 0.09
N PHE A 231 5.80 5.09 0.62
CA PHE A 231 7.03 5.84 0.83
C PHE A 231 7.86 6.04 -0.45
N GLU A 232 7.73 5.14 -1.43
CA GLU A 232 8.37 5.28 -2.75
C GLU A 232 7.96 6.60 -3.40
N TYR A 233 6.67 6.96 -3.36
CA TYR A 233 6.21 8.27 -3.82
C TYR A 233 6.95 9.42 -3.13
N LYS A 234 7.02 9.42 -1.79
CA LYS A 234 7.74 10.45 -1.02
C LYS A 234 9.22 10.52 -1.40
N TRP A 235 9.89 9.37 -1.47
CA TRP A 235 11.33 9.30 -1.76
C TRP A 235 11.65 9.65 -3.20
N ASN A 236 10.76 9.34 -4.14
CA ASN A 236 10.92 9.68 -5.54
C ASN A 236 10.87 11.20 -5.74
N PHE A 237 9.90 11.88 -5.12
CA PHE A 237 9.85 13.35 -5.15
C PHE A 237 10.97 14.02 -4.33
N SER A 238 11.55 13.31 -3.36
CA SER A 238 12.71 13.78 -2.59
C SER A 238 14.06 13.43 -3.24
N GLU A 239 14.06 12.84 -4.44
CA GLU A 239 15.24 12.38 -5.19
C GLU A 239 16.22 11.52 -4.36
N VAL A 240 15.71 10.74 -3.41
CA VAL A 240 16.54 9.83 -2.61
C VAL A 240 16.97 8.67 -3.51
N ARG A 241 18.26 8.31 -3.56
CA ARG A 241 18.70 7.14 -4.36
C ARG A 241 18.15 5.83 -3.82
N LEU A 242 17.92 4.88 -4.71
CA LEU A 242 17.33 3.57 -4.40
C LEU A 242 18.04 2.82 -3.27
N GLU A 243 19.37 2.70 -3.33
CA GLU A 243 20.18 2.01 -2.30
C GLU A 243 19.87 2.55 -0.89
N LYS A 244 19.79 3.88 -0.77
CA LYS A 244 19.51 4.55 0.49
C LYS A 244 18.08 4.34 0.96
N ARG A 245 17.10 4.19 0.04
CA ARG A 245 15.71 3.85 0.36
C ARG A 245 15.62 2.43 0.93
N LEU A 246 16.28 1.46 0.27
CA LEU A 246 16.30 0.06 0.70
C LEU A 246 17.01 -0.11 2.04
N ASP A 247 18.18 0.50 2.21
CA ASP A 247 18.91 0.48 3.48
C ASP A 247 18.07 1.06 4.62
N PHE A 248 17.37 2.17 4.37
CA PHE A 248 16.49 2.78 5.36
C PHE A 248 15.26 1.91 5.65
N PHE A 249 14.67 1.27 4.64
CA PHE A 249 13.52 0.39 4.78
C PHE A 249 13.86 -0.87 5.59
N GLU A 250 14.90 -1.60 5.17
CA GLU A 250 15.36 -2.85 5.78
C GLU A 250 15.91 -2.67 7.20
N SER A 251 16.51 -1.51 7.49
CA SER A 251 16.98 -1.16 8.84
C SER A 251 15.84 -0.81 9.80
N ASN A 252 14.65 -0.49 9.28
CA ASN A 252 13.51 -0.04 10.07
C ASN A 252 12.23 -0.83 9.73
N TRP A 253 12.38 -2.09 9.34
CA TRP A 253 11.30 -2.98 8.89
C TRP A 253 10.10 -3.01 9.84
N ALA A 254 10.31 -2.94 11.16
CA ALA A 254 9.25 -2.99 12.15
C ALA A 254 8.32 -1.77 12.07
N PHE A 255 8.90 -0.58 11.84
CA PHE A 255 8.14 0.66 11.63
C PHE A 255 7.30 0.55 10.35
N PHE A 256 7.89 0.09 9.25
CA PHE A 256 7.16 -0.03 7.98
C PHE A 256 6.07 -1.11 8.01
N ALA A 257 6.30 -2.23 8.70
CA ALA A 257 5.24 -3.22 8.97
C ALA A 257 4.07 -2.59 9.74
N GLY A 258 4.37 -1.75 10.73
CA GLY A 258 3.37 -0.97 11.46
C GLY A 258 2.60 -0.03 10.56
N PHE A 259 3.31 0.75 9.75
CA PHE A 259 2.73 1.75 8.87
C PHE A 259 1.79 1.14 7.81
N GLY A 260 2.17 0.05 7.16
CA GLY A 260 1.34 -0.58 6.12
C GLY A 260 0.15 -1.35 6.66
N SER A 261 0.20 -1.78 7.92
CA SER A 261 -0.80 -2.69 8.49
C SER A 261 -2.25 -2.20 8.43
N PRO A 262 -2.62 -0.95 8.76
CA PRO A 262 -4.01 -0.53 8.68
C PRO A 262 -4.50 -0.40 7.23
N CYS A 263 -3.60 -0.23 6.26
CA CYS A 263 -3.94 -0.27 4.84
C CYS A 263 -4.39 -1.68 4.46
N VAL A 264 -3.69 -2.71 4.92
CA VAL A 264 -3.86 -4.11 4.50
C VAL A 264 -5.01 -4.84 5.22
N LEU A 265 -5.47 -4.37 6.39
CA LEU A 265 -6.55 -5.01 7.16
C LEU A 265 -7.81 -5.37 6.34
N PRO A 266 -8.34 -4.51 5.43
CA PRO A 266 -9.52 -4.84 4.62
C PRO A 266 -9.41 -6.17 3.87
N LEU A 267 -8.22 -6.54 3.39
CA LEU A 267 -7.97 -7.78 2.66
C LEU A 267 -8.28 -9.04 3.48
N PHE A 268 -8.28 -8.94 4.81
CA PHE A 268 -8.54 -10.06 5.72
C PHE A 268 -9.99 -10.13 6.22
N PHE A 269 -10.72 -9.02 6.16
CA PHE A 269 -12.09 -8.95 6.68
C PHE A 269 -13.16 -8.97 5.59
N PHE A 270 -12.84 -8.55 4.36
CA PHE A 270 -13.82 -8.40 3.29
C PHE A 270 -13.56 -9.32 2.10
N SER A 271 -14.59 -9.48 1.26
CA SER A 271 -14.44 -10.20 -0.01
C SER A 271 -13.45 -9.46 -0.92
N PRO A 272 -12.75 -10.16 -1.84
CA PRO A 272 -11.72 -9.54 -2.68
C PRO A 272 -12.16 -8.25 -3.35
N LEU A 273 -13.38 -8.22 -3.90
CA LEU A 273 -13.93 -7.05 -4.59
C LEU A 273 -14.13 -5.86 -3.63
N VAL A 274 -14.68 -6.09 -2.44
CA VAL A 274 -14.85 -5.04 -1.42
C VAL A 274 -13.48 -4.56 -0.93
N SER A 275 -12.55 -5.48 -0.69
CA SER A 275 -11.18 -5.15 -0.32
C SER A 275 -10.53 -4.23 -1.35
N TYR A 276 -10.64 -4.51 -2.65
CA TYR A 276 -10.13 -3.63 -3.70
C TYR A 276 -10.68 -2.21 -3.62
N GLY A 277 -12.00 -2.05 -3.46
CA GLY A 277 -12.63 -0.74 -3.31
C GLY A 277 -12.12 0.01 -2.07
N CYS A 278 -11.99 -0.68 -0.94
CA CYS A 278 -11.43 -0.11 0.28
C CYS A 278 -9.96 0.30 0.10
N MET A 279 -9.13 -0.58 -0.46
CA MET A 279 -7.71 -0.31 -0.72
C MET A 279 -7.53 0.89 -1.64
N ALA A 280 -8.36 1.03 -2.67
CA ALA A 280 -8.25 2.12 -3.62
C ALA A 280 -8.56 3.50 -3.01
N ILE A 281 -9.33 3.53 -1.91
CA ILE A 281 -9.57 4.75 -1.13
C ILE A 281 -8.46 4.98 -0.12
N LEU A 282 -8.02 3.92 0.57
CA LEU A 282 -7.01 4.03 1.63
C LEU A 282 -5.64 4.35 1.07
N PHE A 283 -5.25 3.79 -0.07
CA PHE A 283 -3.93 3.96 -0.66
C PHE A 283 -3.51 5.43 -0.82
N PRO A 284 -4.28 6.32 -1.50
CA PRO A 284 -3.88 7.71 -1.64
C PRO A 284 -3.83 8.47 -0.31
N LEU A 285 -4.65 8.09 0.68
CA LEU A 285 -4.57 8.67 2.02
C LEU A 285 -3.25 8.30 2.69
N PHE A 286 -2.80 7.05 2.53
CA PHE A 286 -1.56 6.55 3.11
C PHE A 286 -0.33 7.12 2.41
N VAL A 287 -0.41 7.37 1.10
CA VAL A 287 0.62 8.13 0.36
C VAL A 287 0.74 9.55 0.94
N LEU A 288 -0.37 10.21 1.24
CA LEU A 288 -0.36 11.55 1.84
C LEU A 288 0.12 11.55 3.30
N THR A 289 -0.27 10.57 4.12
CA THR A 289 0.25 10.46 5.49
C THR A 289 1.75 10.13 5.49
N ALA A 290 2.22 9.27 4.57
CA ALA A 290 3.65 9.00 4.37
C ALA A 290 4.39 10.30 4.01
N THR A 291 3.87 11.04 3.02
CA THR A 291 4.43 12.32 2.56
C THR A 291 4.55 13.33 3.70
N GLY A 292 3.48 13.49 4.50
CA GLY A 292 3.47 14.37 5.67
C GLY A 292 4.13 13.78 6.92
N SER A 293 4.70 12.57 6.87
CA SER A 293 5.35 11.94 8.01
C SER A 293 6.83 12.32 8.11
N GLU A 294 7.26 12.59 9.34
CA GLU A 294 8.67 12.76 9.71
C GLU A 294 9.24 11.42 10.21
N ALA A 295 8.99 10.34 9.46
CA ALA A 295 9.41 8.98 9.83
C ALA A 295 10.89 8.92 10.22
N GLU A 296 11.75 9.62 9.49
CA GLU A 296 13.19 9.69 9.73
C GLU A 296 13.52 10.26 11.12
N GLN A 297 12.83 11.34 11.54
CA GLN A 297 13.06 11.99 12.84
C GLN A 297 12.50 11.16 14.00
N VAL A 298 11.35 10.53 13.78
CA VAL A 298 10.71 9.68 14.80
C VAL A 298 11.55 8.44 15.06
N ILE A 299 12.05 7.79 14.01
CA ILE A 299 12.92 6.62 14.11
C ILE A 299 14.25 6.99 14.76
N SER A 300 14.89 8.09 14.33
CA SER A 300 16.18 8.50 14.89
C SER A 300 16.07 8.85 16.38
N SER A 301 15.00 9.55 16.79
CA SER A 301 14.74 9.88 18.20
C SER A 301 14.61 8.62 19.07
N ARG A 302 13.95 7.56 18.56
CA ARG A 302 13.84 6.28 19.28
C ARG A 302 15.19 5.55 19.35
N ARG A 303 15.98 5.58 18.27
CA ARG A 303 17.29 4.94 18.24
C ARG A 303 18.28 5.60 19.20
N ILE A 304 18.26 6.92 19.30
CA ILE A 304 19.06 7.67 20.28
C ILE A 304 18.70 7.23 21.71
N ASN A 305 17.40 7.11 22.01
CA ASN A 305 16.94 6.64 23.32
C ASN A 305 17.38 5.20 23.65
N TRP A 306 17.71 4.39 22.65
CA TRP A 306 18.17 3.00 22.82
C TRP A 306 19.69 2.84 22.71
N GLY A 307 20.44 3.94 22.58
CA GLY A 307 21.91 3.92 22.57
C GLY A 307 22.52 3.22 21.35
N ASP A 308 21.97 3.44 20.15
CA ASP A 308 22.46 2.89 18.87
C ASP A 308 22.59 1.36 18.81
N ALA A 309 21.93 0.62 19.71
CA ALA A 309 21.73 -0.81 19.56
C ALA A 309 20.95 -1.07 18.26
N SER A 310 21.68 -1.38 17.19
CA SER A 310 21.10 -1.52 15.87
C SER A 310 20.15 -2.72 15.86
N PHE A 311 18.93 -2.47 15.37
CA PHE A 311 18.10 -3.56 14.90
C PHE A 311 18.87 -4.32 13.82
N GLY A 312 18.87 -5.65 13.90
CA GLY A 312 19.41 -6.47 12.82
C GLY A 312 18.67 -6.10 11.53
N ARG A 313 19.43 -5.77 10.49
CA ARG A 313 18.90 -5.52 9.14
C ARG A 313 18.19 -6.79 8.67
N LEU A 314 16.92 -6.67 8.32
CA LEU A 314 16.20 -7.76 7.68
C LEU A 314 16.38 -7.59 6.17
N GLN A 315 17.09 -8.52 5.54
CA GLN A 315 17.32 -8.49 4.09
C GLN A 315 16.06 -8.98 3.37
N ILE A 316 15.03 -8.14 3.35
CA ILE A 316 13.72 -8.43 2.76
C ILE A 316 13.87 -8.62 1.24
N PHE A 317 14.81 -7.91 0.60
CA PHE A 317 14.97 -7.92 -0.85
C PHE A 317 16.11 -8.82 -1.37
N LYS A 318 16.74 -9.61 -0.49
CA LYS A 318 17.91 -10.44 -0.85
C LYS A 318 17.67 -11.37 -2.04
N ALA A 319 16.46 -11.93 -2.14
CA ALA A 319 16.09 -12.82 -3.25
C ALA A 319 16.07 -12.06 -4.58
N ALA A 320 15.57 -10.82 -4.59
CA ALA A 320 15.57 -9.95 -5.77
C ALA A 320 16.99 -9.49 -6.13
N ASP A 321 17.83 -9.15 -5.14
CA ASP A 321 19.24 -8.79 -5.35
C ASP A 321 20.09 -9.95 -5.92
N SER A 322 19.76 -11.19 -5.58
CA SER A 322 20.48 -12.37 -6.09
C SER A 322 20.14 -12.75 -7.52
N LEU A 323 19.09 -12.15 -8.09
CA LEU A 323 18.57 -12.44 -9.44
C LEU A 323 18.94 -11.36 -10.47
N SER A 324 19.62 -10.27 -10.08
CA SER A 324 20.14 -9.21 -10.96
C SER A 324 21.62 -9.37 -11.25
#